data_AF-A0ABD2ZLY0-F1
#
_entry.id   AF-A0ABD2ZLY0-F1
#
_cell.length_a   1.000
_cell.length_b   1.000
_cell.length_c   1.000
_cell.angle_alpha   90.00
_cell.angle_beta   90.00
_cell.angle_gamma   90.00
#
_symmetry.space_group_name_H-M   'P 1'
#
loop_
_entity.id
_entity.type
_entity.pdbx_description
1 polymer ?
#
loop_
_entity_poly.entity_id
_entity_poly.type
_entity_poly.pdbx_seq_one_letter_code
_entity_poly.pdbx_strand_id
1 'polypeptide(L)'
;MLLIDTCPIVQRRNKRFMFDRRWLQFGEVGKVVEEGCQKPVHATKLFEVACKIKNVRISLLNWNKTLKINSAIRIKELKEKIKKVKESSIQNKGVSWPL
;
A
#
# COMPACT_ATOMS: atom_id res chain seq x y z
N MET A 1 -2.61 -15.05 37.65
CA MET A 1 -2.49 -13.61 37.34
C MET A 1 -1.80 -13.50 35.99
N LEU A 2 -2.49 -13.00 34.96
CA LEU A 2 -1.92 -12.84 33.61
C LEU A 2 -1.47 -11.39 33.45
N LEU A 3 -0.16 -11.19 33.26
CA LEU A 3 0.43 -9.89 33.02
C LEU A 3 0.44 -9.65 31.50
N ILE A 4 -0.34 -8.67 31.04
CA ILE A 4 -0.38 -8.29 29.63
C ILE A 4 0.71 -7.23 29.40
N ASP A 5 1.69 -7.56 28.58
CA ASP A 5 2.71 -6.60 28.14
C ASP A 5 2.08 -5.53 27.25
N THR A 6 2.07 -4.29 27.73
CA THR A 6 1.52 -3.11 27.03
C THR A 6 2.51 -2.46 26.07
N CYS A 7 3.77 -2.92 26.04
CA CYS A 7 4.84 -2.39 25.18
C CYS A 7 5.51 -3.52 24.38
N PRO A 8 4.79 -4.21 23.48
CA PRO A 8 5.41 -5.23 22.65
C PRO A 8 6.49 -4.58 21.79
N ILE A 9 7.73 -5.04 21.97
CA ILE A 9 8.85 -4.72 21.06
C ILE A 9 8.41 -5.21 19.68
N VAL A 10 7.95 -4.29 18.81
CA VAL A 10 7.54 -4.62 17.45
C VAL A 10 8.81 -4.97 16.66
N GLN A 11 9.25 -6.22 16.78
CA GLN A 11 10.29 -6.73 15.90
C GLN A 11 9.73 -6.67 14.47
N ARG A 12 10.25 -5.72 13.68
CA ARG A 12 9.92 -5.62 12.25
C ARG A 12 10.48 -6.86 11.55
N ARG A 13 9.71 -7.94 11.56
CA ARG A 13 10.05 -9.17 10.85
C ARG A 13 10.25 -8.83 9.37
N ASN A 14 11.35 -9.29 8.79
CA ASN A 14 11.59 -9.18 7.35
C ASN A 14 10.47 -9.90 6.60
N LYS A 15 9.48 -9.15 6.13
CA LYS A 15 8.39 -9.70 5.32
C LYS A 15 8.94 -10.05 3.94
N ARG A 16 8.46 -11.16 3.39
CA ARG A 16 8.69 -11.50 1.98
C ARG A 16 8.15 -10.38 1.11
N PHE A 17 8.83 -10.10 0.01
CA PHE A 17 8.31 -9.14 -0.98
C PHE A 17 6.97 -9.64 -1.50
N MET A 18 6.00 -8.73 -1.55
CA MET A 18 4.69 -8.96 -2.11
C MET A 18 4.37 -7.75 -2.99
N PHE A 19 3.99 -8.02 -4.23
CA PHE A 19 3.53 -6.97 -5.12
C PHE A 19 2.18 -6.44 -4.64
N ASP A 20 2.06 -5.13 -4.45
CA ASP A 20 0.79 -4.51 -4.08
C ASP A 20 0.01 -4.12 -5.34
N ARG A 21 -1.19 -4.70 -5.50
CA ARG A 21 -2.07 -4.39 -6.65
C ARG A 21 -2.41 -2.90 -6.75
N ARG A 22 -2.37 -2.16 -5.65
CA ARG A 22 -2.61 -0.70 -5.62
C ARG A 22 -1.56 0.08 -6.41
N TRP A 23 -0.37 -0.48 -6.58
CA TRP A 23 0.70 0.15 -7.37
C TRP A 23 0.31 0.33 -8.84
N LEU A 24 -0.58 -0.50 -9.38
CA LEU A 24 -1.08 -0.39 -10.74
C LEU A 24 -1.88 0.89 -11.02
N GLN A 25 -2.30 1.62 -9.97
CA GLN A 25 -2.97 2.91 -10.11
C GLN A 25 -2.00 4.04 -10.50
N PHE A 26 -0.68 3.82 -10.33
CA PHE A 26 0.34 4.81 -10.63
C PHE A 26 1.02 4.44 -11.96
N GLY A 27 0.87 5.27 -12.99
CA GLY A 27 1.50 5.02 -14.30
C GLY A 27 3.04 4.92 -14.23
N GLU A 28 3.65 5.53 -13.22
CA GLU A 28 5.09 5.46 -12.95
C GLU A 28 5.58 4.04 -12.65
N VAL A 29 4.72 3.14 -12.14
CA VAL A 29 5.12 1.77 -11.79
C VAL A 29 5.67 1.02 -12.99
N GLY A 30 5.14 1.29 -14.20
CA GLY A 30 5.62 0.68 -15.43
C GLY A 30 7.06 1.05 -15.73
N LYS A 31 7.40 2.35 -15.59
CA LYS A 31 8.76 2.86 -15.77
C LYS A 31 9.72 2.24 -14.75
N VAL A 32 9.32 2.15 -13.49
CA VAL A 32 10.13 1.52 -12.42
C VAL A 32 10.45 0.05 -12.72
N VAL A 33 9.49 -0.69 -13.28
CA VAL A 33 9.68 -2.09 -13.70
C VAL A 33 10.61 -2.17 -14.91
N GLU A 34 10.42 -1.31 -15.90
CA GLU A 34 11.25 -1.26 -17.10
C GLU A 34 12.71 -0.95 -16.76
N GLU A 35 12.95 0.10 -15.97
CA GLU A 35 14.28 0.49 -15.47
C GLU A 35 14.95 -0.64 -14.67
N GLY A 36 14.18 -1.38 -13.86
CA GLY A 36 14.69 -2.53 -13.13
C GLY A 36 15.07 -3.71 -14.04
N CYS A 37 14.30 -3.92 -15.11
CA CYS A 37 14.47 -5.05 -16.04
C CYS A 37 15.58 -4.81 -17.07
N GLN A 38 15.78 -3.57 -17.50
CA GLN A 38 16.79 -3.20 -18.50
C GLN A 38 18.21 -3.08 -17.93
N LYS A 39 18.41 -3.25 -16.62
CA LYS A 39 19.75 -3.26 -16.04
C LYS A 39 20.61 -4.37 -16.70
N PRO A 40 21.74 -4.01 -17.33
CA PRO A 40 22.58 -5.00 -18.00
C PRO A 40 23.17 -5.95 -16.98
N VAL A 41 23.12 -7.25 -17.29
CA VAL A 41 23.73 -8.33 -16.52
C VAL A 41 24.50 -9.15 -17.52
N HIS A 42 25.80 -9.37 -17.29
CA HIS A 42 26.63 -10.19 -18.17
C HIS A 42 26.82 -11.55 -17.50
N ALA A 43 25.93 -12.49 -17.81
CA ALA A 43 25.94 -13.81 -17.20
C ALA A 43 25.20 -14.82 -18.08
N THR A 44 25.03 -16.05 -17.59
CA THR A 44 24.18 -17.04 -18.26
C THR A 44 22.72 -16.57 -18.28
N LYS A 45 21.97 -16.95 -19.32
CA LYS A 45 20.56 -16.52 -19.51
C LYS A 45 19.68 -16.71 -18.27
N LEU A 46 19.83 -17.83 -17.57
CA LEU A 46 19.08 -18.11 -16.34
C LEU A 46 19.43 -17.15 -15.20
N PHE A 47 20.72 -16.84 -15.05
CA PHE A 47 21.19 -15.86 -14.07
C PHE A 47 20.71 -14.45 -14.42
N GLU A 48 20.71 -14.08 -15.70
CA GLU A 48 20.15 -12.80 -16.15
C GLU A 48 18.68 -12.66 -15.76
N VAL A 49 17.85 -13.68 -15.98
CA VAL A 49 16.44 -13.66 -15.58
C VAL A 49 16.29 -13.50 -14.06
N ALA A 50 17.05 -14.26 -13.27
CA ALA A 50 17.02 -14.15 -11.82
C ALA A 50 17.44 -12.74 -11.33
N CYS A 51 18.46 -12.16 -11.96
CA CYS A 51 18.91 -10.80 -11.67
C CYS A 51 17.87 -9.75 -12.07
N LYS A 52 17.21 -9.88 -13.22
CA LYS A 52 16.14 -8.98 -13.64
C LYS A 52 14.99 -8.97 -12.63
N ILE A 53 14.54 -10.14 -12.18
CA ILE A 53 13.49 -10.26 -11.15
C ILE A 53 13.94 -9.59 -9.84
N LYS A 54 15.18 -9.84 -9.40
CA LYS A 54 15.75 -9.21 -8.20
C LYS A 54 15.81 -7.69 -8.33
N ASN A 55 16.26 -7.19 -9.47
CA ASN A 55 16.41 -5.76 -9.73
C ASN A 55 15.05 -5.04 -9.72
N VAL A 56 14.05 -5.59 -10.42
CA VAL A 56 12.68 -5.07 -10.41
C VAL A 56 12.13 -5.03 -8.99
N ARG A 57 12.29 -6.11 -8.21
CA ARG A 57 11.87 -6.16 -6.81
C ARG A 57 12.49 -5.03 -5.98
N ILE A 58 13.80 -4.79 -6.13
CA ILE A 58 14.50 -3.75 -5.37
C ILE A 58 14.04 -2.36 -5.82
N SER A 59 13.90 -2.12 -7.13
CA SER A 59 13.40 -0.85 -7.68
C SER A 59 12.00 -0.53 -7.16
N LEU A 60 11.08 -1.49 -7.19
CA LEU A 60 9.72 -1.34 -6.65
C LEU A 60 9.72 -1.06 -5.14
N LEU A 61 10.58 -1.73 -4.37
CA LEU A 61 10.69 -1.47 -2.93
C LEU A 61 11.22 -0.07 -2.64
N ASN A 62 12.17 0.42 -3.42
CA ASN A 62 12.70 1.78 -3.25
C ASN A 62 11.67 2.83 -3.66
N TRP A 63 11.01 2.66 -4.80
CA TRP A 63 9.91 3.51 -5.22
C TRP A 63 8.75 3.51 -4.21
N ASN A 64 8.37 2.36 -3.66
CA ASN A 64 7.32 2.32 -2.64
C ASN A 64 7.70 3.07 -1.34
N LYS A 65 9.00 3.21 -1.02
CA LYS A 65 9.43 4.06 0.10
C LYS A 65 9.29 5.55 -0.24
N THR A 66 9.43 5.94 -1.51
CA THR A 66 9.25 7.34 -1.94
C THR A 66 7.78 7.70 -2.08
N LEU A 67 6.91 6.72 -2.33
CA LEU A 67 5.46 6.87 -2.23
C LEU A 67 5.08 7.24 -0.79
N LYS A 68 4.99 8.54 -0.52
CA LYS A 68 4.37 9.10 0.70
C LYS A 68 2.85 8.92 0.65
N ILE A 69 2.37 7.69 0.38
CA ILE A 69 0.96 7.33 0.47
C ILE A 69 0.63 7.33 1.95
N ASN A 70 0.26 8.50 2.44
CA ASN A 70 -0.06 8.74 3.83
C ASN A 70 -1.43 8.09 4.10
N SER A 71 -1.41 6.77 4.21
CA SER A 71 -2.60 5.94 4.34
C SER A 71 -3.43 6.40 5.53
N ALA A 72 -2.79 6.93 6.57
CA ALA A 72 -3.43 7.59 7.70
C ALA A 72 -4.31 8.79 7.29
N ILE A 73 -3.83 9.66 6.39
CA ILE A 73 -4.61 10.80 5.88
C ILE A 73 -5.80 10.31 5.08
N ARG A 74 -5.57 9.37 4.14
CA ARG A 74 -6.66 8.80 3.32
C ARG A 74 -7.70 8.08 4.17
N ILE A 75 -7.27 7.35 5.21
CA ILE A 75 -8.16 6.72 6.19
C ILE A 75 -8.96 7.79 6.96
N LYS A 76 -8.32 8.88 7.39
CA LYS A 76 -8.99 9.97 8.10
C LYS A 76 -10.06 10.61 7.21
N GLU A 77 -9.72 10.94 5.97
CA GLU A 77 -10.66 11.50 4.98
C GLU A 77 -11.85 10.56 4.72
N LEU A 78 -11.59 9.26 4.56
CA LEU A 78 -12.66 8.26 4.38
C LEU A 78 -13.57 8.16 5.61
N LYS A 79 -13.00 8.18 6.83
CA LYS A 79 -13.78 8.17 8.07
C LYS A 79 -14.69 9.39 8.18
N GLU A 80 -14.18 10.58 7.83
CA GLU A 80 -14.97 11.82 7.82
C GLU A 80 -16.10 11.76 6.78
N LYS A 81 -15.84 11.25 5.57
CA LYS A 81 -16.88 11.05 4.55
C LYS A 81 -17.98 10.10 5.02
N ILE A 82 -17.61 8.97 5.63
CA ILE A 82 -18.57 8.01 6.20
C ILE A 82 -19.41 8.65 7.30
N LYS A 83 -18.79 9.46 8.18
CA LYS A 83 -19.48 10.17 9.26
C LYS A 83 -20.55 11.11 8.71
N LYS A 84 -20.19 11.94 7.72
CA LYS A 84 -21.13 12.87 7.06
C LYS A 84 -22.31 12.15 6.40
N VAL A 85 -22.07 11.03 5.71
CA VAL A 85 -23.13 10.23 5.08
C VAL A 85 -24.06 9.60 6.12
N LYS A 86 -23.51 9.15 7.27
CA LYS A 86 -24.34 8.65 8.37
C LYS A 86 -25.22 9.75 8.95
N GLU A 87 -24.65 10.92 9.21
CA GLU A 87 -25.38 12.07 9.77
C GLU A 87 -26.50 12.54 8.84
N SER A 88 -26.26 12.64 7.53
CA SER A 88 -27.30 12.99 6.55
C SER A 88 -28.38 11.93 6.43
N SER A 89 -28.03 10.64 6.54
CA SER A 89 -29.00 9.54 6.54
C SER A 89 -29.91 9.50 7.78
N ILE A 90 -29.42 10.00 8.92
CA ILE A 90 -30.20 10.12 10.16
C ILE A 90 -31.16 11.31 10.07
N GLN A 91 -30.71 12.43 9.50
CA GLN A 91 -31.57 13.60 9.24
C GLN A 91 -32.71 13.29 8.25
N ASN A 92 -32.46 12.48 7.22
CA ASN A 92 -33.49 12.09 6.26
C ASN A 92 -34.57 11.13 6.81
N LYS A 93 -34.28 10.40 7.91
CA LYS A 93 -35.28 9.55 8.58
C LYS A 93 -36.16 10.32 9.58
N GLY A 94 -35.81 11.58 9.87
CA GLY A 94 -36.59 12.47 10.74
C GLY A 94 -37.67 13.28 10.04
N VAL A 95 -37.78 13.20 8.71
CA VAL A 95 -38.82 13.88 7.93
C VAL A 95 -39.84 12.85 7.41
N SER A 96 -40.53 12.21 8.34
CA SER A 96 -41.87 11.66 8.08
C SER A 96 -42.84 12.67 8.67
N TRP A 97 -43.49 13.46 7.82
CA TRP A 97 -44.56 14.37 8.27
C TRP A 97 -45.76 13.56 8.78
N PRO A 98 -46.52 14.11 9.75
CA PRO A 98 -47.57 13.40 10.47
C PRO A 98 -48.87 13.32 9.67
N LEU A 99 -49.53 12.16 9.80
CA LEU A 99 -50.92 11.78 9.43
C LEU A 99 -51.42 12.19 8.03
#